data_AF-A0A239FC72-F1
#
_entry.id   AF-A0A239FC72-F1
#
_cell.length_a   1.000
_cell.length_b   1.000
_cell.length_c   1.000
_cell.angle_alpha   90.00
_cell.angle_beta   90.00
_cell.angle_gamma   90.00
#
_symmetry.space_group_name_H-M   'P 1'
#
loop_
_entity.id
_entity.type
_entity.pdbx_description
1 polymer ?
#
loop_
_entity_poly.entity_id
_entity_poly.type
_entity_poly.pdbx_seq_one_letter_code
_entity_poly.pdbx_strand_id
1 'polypeptide(L)'
;MVEICAGAGGQAMGLERAGFEHAIAVELDSYACETLRQNRPQWKVAEGDVADRGLWTPGAYEGVALLAGGVPCPPFSIAGKQLGASDERDLFAWAVELCVSEVKPRALMLENVRGLSMPRFAAYRQHVLDRLASAGYVGDWRLLQASDFGIAQLRPRFVLVALQEEDAPYFSWPEKTTSSQLTVGETLRDLMGANGWPHVDDWVQLANDIAPTLVGGSKKHGGADLGPTRAKRAWRELGVDALGVADEAPGPHSPHPDVKFPKLTVPMVARLQGFDEQWGWRLAGRKTAQYRQVGNAFPPPVAKAVGRAIMRALEHAGQPHDMPELASATMHDPVYRVLREADGYLTPSAILSKLAVPYDAIQLERRIAHLSKDFVIDIEETKSGPAFELREFKAFIGQDGHERHEAFAHRMGRSRIS
;
A
#
# COMPACT_ATOMS: atom_id res chain seq x y z
N MET A 1 13.57 13.41 -1.88
CA MET A 1 12.73 12.45 -1.13
C MET A 1 13.48 11.16 -0.87
N VAL A 2 13.08 10.46 0.19
CA VAL A 2 13.52 9.09 0.52
C VAL A 2 12.36 8.15 0.20
N GLU A 3 12.63 7.04 -0.48
CA GLU A 3 11.61 6.03 -0.74
C GLU A 3 12.02 4.67 -0.19
N ILE A 4 11.20 4.11 0.71
CA ILE A 4 11.38 2.78 1.30
C ILE A 4 10.43 1.77 0.63
N CYS A 5 10.86 0.51 0.51
CA CYS A 5 10.10 -0.53 -0.19
C CYS A 5 9.67 -0.06 -1.60
N ALA A 6 10.60 0.55 -2.34
CA ALA A 6 10.32 1.26 -3.59
C ALA A 6 9.73 0.37 -4.70
N GLY A 7 9.92 -0.95 -4.59
CA GLY A 7 9.52 -1.92 -5.58
C GLY A 7 10.09 -1.58 -6.96
N ALA A 8 9.35 -1.94 -8.01
CA ALA A 8 9.75 -1.66 -9.39
C ALA A 8 9.60 -0.18 -9.80
N GLY A 9 9.31 0.71 -8.84
CA GLY A 9 9.24 2.14 -9.06
C GLY A 9 7.92 2.66 -9.63
N GLY A 10 6.79 1.95 -9.44
CA GLY A 10 5.48 2.50 -9.83
C GLY A 10 5.15 3.79 -9.06
N GLN A 11 5.32 3.77 -7.74
CA GLN A 11 5.20 4.95 -6.89
C GLN A 11 6.31 5.97 -7.21
N ALA A 12 7.56 5.52 -7.21
CA ALA A 12 8.74 6.35 -7.55
C ALA A 12 8.54 7.17 -8.83
N MET A 13 8.13 6.52 -9.91
CA MET A 13 7.87 7.16 -11.20
C MET A 13 6.73 8.19 -11.11
N GLY A 14 5.66 7.89 -10.38
CA GLY A 14 4.57 8.85 -10.16
C GLY A 14 5.02 10.08 -9.39
N LEU A 15 5.79 9.88 -8.31
CA LEU A 15 6.32 10.96 -7.47
C LEU A 15 7.37 11.80 -8.21
N GLU A 16 8.23 11.19 -9.03
CA GLU A 16 9.14 11.92 -9.92
C GLU A 16 8.36 12.81 -10.88
N ARG A 17 7.27 12.29 -11.48
CA ARG A 17 6.38 13.06 -12.36
C ARG A 17 5.55 14.13 -11.63
N ALA A 18 5.51 14.10 -10.30
CA ALA A 18 4.95 15.15 -9.48
C ALA A 18 5.98 16.25 -9.15
N GLY A 19 7.25 16.04 -9.47
CA GLY A 19 8.34 17.01 -9.29
C GLY A 19 9.32 16.65 -8.16
N PHE A 20 9.20 15.48 -7.53
CA PHE A 20 10.14 15.07 -6.49
C PHE A 20 11.41 14.43 -7.08
N GLU A 21 12.55 14.73 -6.48
CA GLU A 21 13.82 14.07 -6.78
C GLU A 21 14.15 13.00 -5.72
N HIS A 22 14.65 11.84 -6.12
CA HIS A 22 15.05 10.77 -5.21
C HIS A 22 16.47 10.95 -4.68
N ALA A 23 16.60 11.11 -3.36
CA ALA A 23 17.89 11.08 -2.67
C ALA A 23 18.37 9.63 -2.48
N ILE A 24 17.44 8.72 -2.17
CA ILE A 24 17.69 7.28 -2.07
C ILE A 24 16.37 6.51 -2.25
N ALA A 25 16.46 5.36 -2.92
CA ALA A 25 15.44 4.32 -2.93
C ALA A 25 16.00 3.06 -2.25
N VAL A 26 15.28 2.51 -1.28
CA VAL A 26 15.66 1.29 -0.56
C VAL A 26 14.68 0.18 -0.93
N GLU A 27 15.20 -0.92 -1.47
CA GLU A 27 14.39 -2.02 -1.99
C GLU A 27 15.05 -3.37 -1.74
N LEU A 28 14.24 -4.39 -1.39
CA LEU A 28 14.72 -5.71 -1.03
C LEU A 28 14.87 -6.65 -2.24
N ASP A 29 14.01 -6.51 -3.24
CA ASP A 29 14.00 -7.35 -4.42
C ASP A 29 15.03 -6.89 -5.47
N SER A 30 15.93 -7.80 -5.84
CA SER A 30 17.02 -7.50 -6.77
C SER A 30 16.53 -7.13 -8.19
N TYR A 31 15.45 -7.75 -8.69
CA TYR A 31 14.88 -7.36 -9.99
C TYR A 31 14.23 -5.98 -9.93
N ALA A 32 13.57 -5.64 -8.83
CA ALA A 32 13.06 -4.30 -8.59
C ALA A 32 14.21 -3.27 -8.51
N CYS A 33 15.30 -3.58 -7.80
CA CYS A 33 16.49 -2.73 -7.76
C CYS A 33 17.11 -2.53 -9.15
N GLU A 34 17.23 -3.59 -9.94
CA GLU A 34 17.70 -3.52 -11.33
C GLU A 34 16.78 -2.65 -12.20
N THR A 35 15.46 -2.80 -12.04
CA THR A 35 14.46 -1.91 -12.66
C THR A 35 14.69 -0.45 -12.29
N LEU A 36 14.88 -0.12 -11.02
CA LEU A 36 15.13 1.27 -10.60
C LEU A 36 16.42 1.83 -11.24
N ARG A 37 17.53 1.08 -11.13
CA ARG A 37 18.84 1.50 -11.64
C ARG A 37 18.86 1.69 -13.16
N GLN A 38 18.23 0.80 -13.93
CA GLN A 38 18.24 0.90 -15.39
C GLN A 38 17.42 2.09 -15.90
N ASN A 39 16.32 2.44 -15.20
CA ASN A 39 15.49 3.57 -15.59
C ASN A 39 16.09 4.90 -15.14
N ARG A 40 16.78 4.90 -13.99
CA ARG A 40 17.40 6.10 -13.41
C ARG A 40 18.80 5.76 -12.88
N PRO A 41 19.81 5.68 -13.77
CA PRO A 41 21.19 5.32 -13.39
C PRO A 41 21.82 6.26 -12.35
N GLN A 42 21.32 7.49 -12.26
CA GLN A 42 21.74 8.50 -11.29
C GLN A 42 21.11 8.32 -9.89
N TRP A 43 20.05 7.53 -9.75
CA TRP A 43 19.43 7.31 -8.45
C TRP A 43 20.30 6.42 -7.57
N LYS A 44 20.41 6.78 -6.29
CA LYS A 44 21.00 5.93 -5.28
C LYS A 44 20.01 4.83 -4.90
N VAL A 45 20.32 3.58 -5.24
CA VAL A 45 19.48 2.41 -4.93
C VAL A 45 20.20 1.50 -3.94
N ALA A 46 19.71 1.47 -2.70
CA ALA A 46 20.19 0.56 -1.67
C ALA A 46 19.39 -0.75 -1.70
N GLU A 47 20.08 -1.84 -2.01
CA GLU A 47 19.48 -3.17 -2.18
C GLU A 47 19.63 -3.99 -0.90
N GLY A 48 18.52 -4.25 -0.23
CA GLY A 48 18.50 -5.02 1.02
C GLY A 48 17.28 -4.75 1.89
N ASP A 49 17.33 -5.25 3.11
CA ASP A 49 16.28 -4.98 4.10
C ASP A 49 16.34 -3.52 4.54
N VAL A 50 15.21 -2.82 4.43
CA VAL A 50 15.11 -1.41 4.79
C VAL A 50 15.40 -1.14 6.26
N ALA A 51 15.20 -2.13 7.14
CA ALA A 51 15.51 -2.05 8.56
C ALA A 51 16.99 -2.36 8.89
N ASP A 52 17.81 -2.74 7.91
CA ASP A 52 19.25 -2.99 8.11
C ASP A 52 20.02 -1.67 8.22
N ARG A 53 20.53 -1.38 9.42
CA ARG A 53 21.32 -0.17 9.72
C ARG A 53 22.69 -0.16 9.04
N GLY A 54 23.19 -1.31 8.58
CA GLY A 54 24.41 -1.40 7.78
C GLY A 54 24.21 -1.04 6.30
N LEU A 55 22.97 -1.11 5.82
CA LEU A 55 22.63 -0.84 4.41
C LEU A 55 22.59 0.67 4.11
N TRP A 56 22.05 1.46 5.04
CA TRP A 56 21.89 2.90 4.89
C TRP A 56 21.71 3.58 6.25
N THR A 57 21.93 4.90 6.30
CA THR A 57 21.81 5.72 7.51
C THR A 57 20.64 6.70 7.35
N PRO A 58 19.45 6.42 7.92
CA PRO A 58 18.28 7.26 7.69
C PRO A 58 18.44 8.71 8.14
N GLY A 59 19.11 8.95 9.29
CA GLY A 59 19.40 10.30 9.78
C GLY A 59 20.29 11.14 8.84
N ALA A 60 20.98 10.54 7.86
CA ALA A 60 21.68 11.29 6.81
C ALA A 60 20.72 12.00 5.83
N TYR A 61 19.42 11.68 5.92
CA TYR A 61 18.35 12.26 5.12
C TYR A 61 17.33 13.01 6.00
N GLU A 62 17.74 13.47 7.19
CA GLU A 62 16.89 14.29 8.06
C GLU A 62 16.43 15.56 7.30
N GLY A 63 15.13 15.89 7.39
CA GLY A 63 14.56 17.11 6.82
C GLY A 63 14.27 17.05 5.31
N VAL A 64 14.29 15.87 4.68
CA VAL A 64 13.86 15.74 3.28
C VAL A 64 12.38 16.16 3.09
N ALA A 65 12.04 16.64 1.90
CA ALA A 65 10.66 17.05 1.60
C ALA A 65 9.62 15.93 1.79
N LEU A 66 9.97 14.69 1.46
CA LEU A 66 9.06 13.55 1.49
C LEU A 66 9.80 12.26 1.88
N LEU A 67 9.21 11.50 2.81
CA LEU A 67 9.45 10.08 3.01
C LEU A 67 8.25 9.32 2.43
N ALA A 68 8.49 8.40 1.48
CA ALA A 68 7.44 7.65 0.82
C ALA A 68 7.67 6.13 0.90
N GLY A 69 6.61 5.33 0.82
CA GLY A 69 6.76 3.89 0.71
C GLY A 69 5.47 3.09 0.51
N GLY A 70 5.52 2.10 -0.36
CA GLY A 70 4.50 1.04 -0.47
C GLY A 70 4.87 -0.12 0.45
N VAL A 71 4.65 0.06 1.76
CA VAL A 71 5.15 -0.90 2.75
C VAL A 71 4.39 -2.23 2.65
N PRO A 72 5.09 -3.37 2.80
CA PRO A 72 4.46 -4.67 2.72
C PRO A 72 3.31 -4.76 3.71
N CYS A 73 2.17 -5.15 3.17
CA CYS A 73 1.00 -5.47 3.95
C CYS A 73 1.22 -6.84 4.63
N PRO A 74 1.09 -6.95 5.96
CA PRO A 74 0.85 -8.24 6.61
C PRO A 74 -0.30 -9.00 5.92
N PRO A 75 -0.52 -10.29 6.20
CA PRO A 75 -1.64 -11.05 5.70
C PRO A 75 -2.87 -10.56 6.47
N PHE A 76 -3.34 -9.37 6.11
CA PHE A 76 -4.57 -8.78 6.60
C PHE A 76 -5.80 -9.49 6.01
N SER A 77 -5.59 -10.61 5.31
CA SER A 77 -6.61 -11.42 4.66
C SER A 77 -7.50 -12.14 5.67
N ILE A 78 -8.79 -12.12 5.36
CA ILE A 78 -9.86 -12.93 5.95
C ILE A 78 -9.55 -14.45 5.90
N ALA A 79 -8.60 -14.88 5.05
CA ALA A 79 -8.23 -16.28 4.81
C ALA A 79 -6.89 -16.74 5.43
N GLY A 80 -6.27 -15.93 6.31
CA GLY A 80 -4.98 -16.26 6.98
C GLY A 80 -5.07 -16.21 8.51
N LYS A 81 -4.00 -16.59 9.22
CA LYS A 81 -3.91 -16.66 10.70
C LYS A 81 -4.14 -15.34 11.45
N GLN A 82 -4.44 -14.23 10.76
CA GLN A 82 -4.73 -12.90 11.34
C GLN A 82 -3.74 -12.51 12.47
N LEU A 83 -2.44 -12.64 12.23
CA LEU A 83 -1.38 -12.40 13.23
C LEU A 83 -1.28 -10.93 13.71
N GLY A 84 -2.11 -10.02 13.18
CA GLY A 84 -2.15 -8.62 13.62
C GLY A 84 -0.83 -7.90 13.40
N ALA A 85 -0.46 -7.07 14.38
CA ALA A 85 0.82 -6.36 14.48
C ALA A 85 2.06 -7.28 14.61
N SER A 86 1.87 -8.57 14.93
CA SER A 86 2.97 -9.54 15.11
C SER A 86 3.43 -10.21 13.81
N ASP A 87 3.00 -9.75 12.63
CA ASP A 87 3.56 -10.26 11.37
C ASP A 87 4.94 -9.64 11.11
N GLU A 88 5.93 -10.50 10.89
CA GLU A 88 7.32 -10.14 10.54
C GLU A 88 7.45 -9.16 9.35
N ARG A 89 6.41 -9.01 8.52
CA ARG A 89 6.40 -8.11 7.36
C ARG A 89 5.76 -6.75 7.66
N ASP A 90 5.19 -6.51 8.84
CA ASP A 90 4.67 -5.19 9.17
C ASP A 90 5.82 -4.20 9.28
N LEU A 91 5.96 -3.35 8.27
CA LEU A 91 6.90 -2.24 8.24
C LEU A 91 6.19 -0.89 8.40
N PHE A 92 4.87 -0.88 8.58
CA PHE A 92 4.12 0.36 8.59
C PHE A 92 4.40 1.15 9.87
N ALA A 93 4.30 0.51 11.04
CA ALA A 93 4.66 1.13 12.31
C ALA A 93 6.14 1.55 12.36
N TRP A 94 7.04 0.71 11.86
CA TRP A 94 8.45 1.05 11.71
C TRP A 94 8.68 2.28 10.80
N ALA A 95 7.95 2.40 9.69
CA ALA A 95 8.05 3.56 8.80
C ALA A 95 7.57 4.85 9.47
N VAL A 96 6.56 4.75 10.35
CA VAL A 96 6.13 5.87 11.20
C VAL A 96 7.21 6.26 12.20
N GLU A 97 7.84 5.29 12.87
CA GLU A 97 8.98 5.58 13.76
C GLU A 97 10.17 6.19 13.01
N LEU A 98 10.50 5.66 11.84
CA LEU A 98 11.52 6.21 10.94
C LEU A 98 11.23 7.68 10.60
N CYS A 99 9.96 7.99 10.31
CA CYS A 99 9.50 9.34 10.04
C CYS A 99 9.72 10.27 11.24
N VAL A 100 9.27 9.89 12.43
CA VAL A 100 9.26 10.82 13.59
C VAL A 100 10.59 10.91 14.32
N SER A 101 11.45 9.88 14.26
CA SER A 101 12.67 9.81 15.06
C SER A 101 13.95 10.14 14.28
N GLU A 102 14.02 9.80 12.99
CA GLU A 102 15.27 9.86 12.22
C GLU A 102 15.18 10.76 10.98
N VAL A 103 14.22 10.50 10.08
CA VAL A 103 14.15 11.19 8.78
C VAL A 103 13.45 12.55 8.91
N LYS A 104 12.49 12.69 9.82
CA LYS A 104 11.73 13.91 10.11
C LYS A 104 11.41 14.75 8.86
N PRO A 105 10.75 14.15 7.85
CA PRO A 105 10.49 14.81 6.58
C PRO A 105 9.45 15.93 6.74
N ARG A 106 9.27 16.79 5.72
CA ARG A 106 8.11 17.70 5.72
C ARG A 106 6.77 16.96 5.50
N ALA A 107 6.82 15.86 4.73
CA ALA A 107 5.68 14.99 4.50
C ALA A 107 6.04 13.50 4.55
N LEU A 108 5.07 12.68 4.97
CA LEU A 108 5.07 11.23 4.91
C LEU A 108 3.95 10.75 3.98
N MET A 109 4.25 9.80 3.09
CA MET A 109 3.26 9.11 2.27
C MET A 109 3.46 7.60 2.34
N LEU A 110 2.51 6.88 2.93
CA LEU A 110 2.55 5.42 3.00
C LEU A 110 1.35 4.80 2.30
N GLU A 111 1.61 3.90 1.36
CA GLU A 111 0.57 3.13 0.68
C GLU A 111 0.37 1.76 1.33
N ASN A 112 -0.89 1.32 1.37
CA ASN A 112 -1.24 -0.05 1.69
C ASN A 112 -2.48 -0.54 0.93
N VAL A 113 -2.84 -1.80 1.15
CA VAL A 113 -4.05 -2.41 0.58
C VAL A 113 -5.31 -1.99 1.34
N ARG A 114 -6.47 -2.04 0.67
CA ARG A 114 -7.79 -1.75 1.26
C ARG A 114 -8.08 -2.45 2.60
N GLY A 115 -7.50 -3.63 2.85
CA GLY A 115 -7.69 -4.38 4.09
C GLY A 115 -7.42 -3.57 5.36
N LEU A 116 -6.44 -2.64 5.32
CA LEU A 116 -6.10 -1.77 6.46
C LEU A 116 -7.22 -0.78 6.81
N SER A 117 -8.16 -0.51 5.89
CA SER A 117 -9.31 0.37 6.13
C SER A 117 -10.41 -0.30 6.96
N MET A 118 -10.33 -1.61 7.22
CA MET A 118 -11.39 -2.34 7.94
C MET A 118 -11.52 -1.88 9.40
N PRO A 119 -12.73 -1.94 10.01
CA PRO A 119 -12.96 -1.50 11.39
C PRO A 119 -12.08 -2.17 12.45
N ARG A 120 -11.61 -3.41 12.21
CA ARG A 120 -10.72 -4.09 13.16
C ARG A 120 -9.43 -3.30 13.41
N PHE A 121 -8.92 -2.61 12.38
CA PHE A 121 -7.69 -1.82 12.45
C PHE A 121 -7.91 -0.36 12.87
N ALA A 122 -9.11 -0.01 13.32
CA ALA A 122 -9.41 1.37 13.71
C ALA A 122 -8.43 1.89 14.78
N ALA A 123 -8.14 1.08 15.80
CA ALA A 123 -7.18 1.43 16.85
C ALA A 123 -5.73 1.50 16.36
N TYR A 124 -5.31 0.59 15.47
CA TYR A 124 -3.99 0.66 14.82
C TYR A 124 -3.83 1.99 14.07
N ARG A 125 -4.81 2.36 13.24
CA ARG A 125 -4.79 3.62 12.49
C ARG A 125 -4.82 4.83 13.42
N GLN A 126 -5.59 4.77 14.50
CA GLN A 126 -5.63 5.82 15.52
C GLN A 126 -4.25 5.99 16.16
N HIS A 127 -3.64 4.90 16.61
CA HIS A 127 -2.31 4.93 17.24
C HIS A 127 -1.24 5.53 16.32
N VAL A 128 -1.27 5.22 15.02
CA VAL A 128 -0.38 5.84 14.03
C VAL A 128 -0.57 7.35 13.96
N LEU A 129 -1.81 7.83 13.93
CA LEU A 129 -2.11 9.26 13.90
C LEU A 129 -1.71 9.95 15.21
N ASP A 130 -1.99 9.34 16.36
CA ASP A 130 -1.60 9.87 17.67
C ASP A 130 -0.07 9.99 17.77
N ARG A 131 0.66 9.00 17.23
CA ARG A 131 2.12 9.02 17.17
C ARG A 131 2.65 10.14 16.27
N LEU A 132 2.07 10.32 15.09
CA LEU A 132 2.41 11.41 14.17
C LEU A 132 2.09 12.80 14.79
N ALA A 133 0.93 12.94 15.41
CA ALA A 133 0.52 14.17 16.11
C ALA A 133 1.48 14.52 17.26
N SER A 134 1.93 13.52 18.02
CA SER A 134 2.94 13.73 19.09
C SER A 134 4.28 14.28 18.57
N ALA A 135 4.52 14.17 17.27
CA ALA A 135 5.73 14.65 16.59
C ALA A 135 5.48 15.89 15.71
N GLY A 136 4.31 16.54 15.81
CA GLY A 136 3.99 17.76 15.06
C GLY A 136 3.54 17.52 13.61
N TYR A 137 3.02 16.35 13.30
CA TYR A 137 2.41 16.04 12.00
C TYR A 137 0.90 15.95 12.11
N VAL A 138 0.22 16.41 11.07
CA VAL A 138 -1.21 16.18 10.86
C VAL A 138 -1.36 15.14 9.74
N GLY A 139 -1.99 14.01 10.06
CA GLY A 139 -2.15 12.89 9.14
C GLY A 139 -3.61 12.53 8.87
N ASP A 140 -3.87 12.05 7.66
CA ASP A 140 -5.19 11.54 7.26
C ASP A 140 -5.06 10.33 6.33
N TRP A 141 -6.13 9.54 6.28
CA TRP A 141 -6.23 8.32 5.51
C TRP A 141 -7.27 8.43 4.40
N ARG A 142 -6.91 8.03 3.18
CA ARG A 142 -7.85 7.99 2.06
C ARG A 142 -7.84 6.64 1.36
N LEU A 143 -9.03 6.13 1.07
CA LEU A 143 -9.21 5.07 0.09
C LEU A 143 -9.30 5.68 -1.30
N LEU A 144 -8.30 5.43 -2.14
CA LEU A 144 -8.22 5.89 -3.52
C LEU A 144 -8.49 4.73 -4.47
N GLN A 145 -9.29 4.96 -5.52
CA GLN A 145 -9.50 4.00 -6.59
C GLN A 145 -8.64 4.39 -7.80
N ALA A 146 -7.84 3.46 -8.31
CA ALA A 146 -7.04 3.68 -9.52
C ALA A 146 -7.88 4.17 -10.71
N SER A 147 -9.12 3.70 -10.84
CA SER A 147 -10.07 4.12 -11.89
C SER A 147 -10.38 5.60 -11.90
N ASP A 148 -10.27 6.28 -10.75
CA ASP A 148 -10.50 7.71 -10.65
C ASP A 148 -9.34 8.53 -11.27
N PHE A 149 -8.22 7.86 -11.55
CA PHE A 149 -6.97 8.44 -12.05
C PHE A 149 -6.62 7.97 -13.48
N GLY A 150 -7.64 7.62 -14.26
CA GLY A 150 -7.48 7.27 -15.69
C GLY A 150 -6.94 5.86 -15.93
N ILE A 151 -7.18 4.92 -15.02
CA ILE A 151 -6.70 3.54 -15.12
C ILE A 151 -7.87 2.59 -15.30
N ALA A 152 -7.83 1.73 -16.32
CA ALA A 152 -8.86 0.73 -16.60
C ALA A 152 -8.84 -0.47 -15.65
N GLN A 153 -8.68 -0.23 -14.33
CA GLN A 153 -8.58 -1.28 -13.31
C GLN A 153 -9.22 -0.86 -11.99
N LEU A 154 -10.03 -1.75 -11.42
CA LEU A 154 -10.47 -1.67 -10.03
C LEU A 154 -9.29 -2.03 -9.13
N ARG A 155 -8.66 -1.01 -8.54
CA ARG A 155 -7.54 -1.20 -7.62
C ARG A 155 -7.62 -0.20 -6.47
N PRO A 156 -8.38 -0.52 -5.42
CA PRO A 156 -8.45 0.31 -4.23
C PRO A 156 -7.12 0.24 -3.47
N ARG A 157 -6.63 1.41 -3.06
CA ARG A 157 -5.45 1.60 -2.22
C ARG A 157 -5.74 2.54 -1.08
N PHE A 158 -5.26 2.17 0.09
CA PHE A 158 -5.49 2.91 1.32
C PHE A 158 -4.19 3.62 1.67
N VAL A 159 -4.20 4.94 1.58
CA VAL A 159 -3.02 5.78 1.62
C VAL A 159 -3.08 6.66 2.86
N LEU A 160 -1.99 6.71 3.60
CA LEU A 160 -1.73 7.70 4.64
C LEU A 160 -0.90 8.83 4.04
N VAL A 161 -1.35 10.06 4.24
CA VAL A 161 -0.51 11.25 4.07
C VAL A 161 -0.45 11.97 5.40
N ALA A 162 0.75 12.35 5.83
CA ALA A 162 0.94 13.20 6.99
C ALA A 162 1.91 14.34 6.66
N LEU A 163 1.58 15.56 7.06
CA LEU A 163 2.39 16.75 6.80
C LEU A 163 2.67 17.46 8.12
N GLN A 164 3.77 18.21 8.19
CA GLN A 164 3.98 19.13 9.31
C GLN A 164 2.85 20.16 9.39
N GLU A 165 2.58 20.66 10.61
CA GLU A 165 1.46 21.58 10.89
C GLU A 165 1.39 22.80 9.97
N GLU A 166 2.54 23.33 9.53
CA GLU A 166 2.62 24.47 8.62
C GLU A 166 2.18 24.16 7.17
N ASP A 167 2.33 22.92 6.73
CA ASP A 167 2.05 22.47 5.36
C ASP A 167 0.63 21.89 5.23
N ALA A 168 0.13 21.30 6.31
CA ALA A 168 -1.13 20.58 6.32
C ALA A 168 -2.36 21.42 5.89
N PRO A 169 -2.49 22.71 6.23
CA PRO A 169 -3.60 23.58 5.76
C PRO A 169 -3.66 23.78 4.25
N TYR A 170 -2.62 23.41 3.50
CA TYR A 170 -2.56 23.56 2.05
C TYR A 170 -2.77 22.23 1.31
N PHE A 171 -2.93 21.13 2.05
CA PHE A 171 -3.16 19.81 1.48
C PHE A 171 -4.64 19.57 1.21
N SER A 172 -4.95 19.03 0.04
CA SER A 172 -6.26 18.45 -0.26
C SER A 172 -6.05 17.17 -1.04
N TRP A 173 -6.79 16.12 -0.71
CA TRP A 173 -6.73 14.87 -1.46
C TRP A 173 -7.05 15.12 -2.95
N PRO A 174 -6.36 14.45 -3.87
CA PRO A 174 -6.60 14.64 -5.28
C PRO A 174 -8.01 14.16 -5.65
N GLU A 175 -8.71 14.97 -6.42
CA GLU A 175 -10.03 14.62 -6.94
C GLU A 175 -9.94 13.67 -8.14
N LYS A 176 -11.08 13.08 -8.48
CA LYS A 176 -11.24 12.23 -9.65
C LYS A 176 -10.91 13.02 -10.92
N THR A 177 -9.99 12.49 -11.73
CA THR A 177 -9.49 13.14 -12.95
C THR A 177 -10.28 12.78 -14.20
N THR A 178 -11.10 11.72 -14.16
CA THR A 178 -11.89 11.24 -15.31
C THR A 178 -13.35 11.02 -14.95
N SER A 179 -14.28 11.43 -15.82
CA SER A 179 -15.70 11.13 -15.67
C SER A 179 -16.07 9.77 -16.26
N SER A 180 -15.39 9.32 -17.33
CA SER A 180 -15.64 8.06 -18.02
C SER A 180 -14.79 6.90 -17.49
N GLN A 181 -15.39 5.71 -17.46
CA GLN A 181 -14.72 4.46 -17.08
C GLN A 181 -14.07 3.85 -18.33
N LEU A 182 -12.76 3.64 -18.27
CA LEU A 182 -12.02 2.95 -19.32
C LEU A 182 -12.24 1.44 -19.23
N THR A 183 -12.35 0.77 -20.37
CA THR A 183 -12.52 -0.68 -20.46
C THR A 183 -11.23 -1.39 -20.83
N VAL A 184 -11.15 -2.69 -20.52
CA VAL A 184 -9.98 -3.52 -20.86
C VAL A 184 -9.75 -3.58 -22.37
N GLY A 185 -10.83 -3.81 -23.13
CA GLY A 185 -10.81 -3.93 -24.57
C GLY A 185 -10.24 -2.67 -25.23
N GLU A 186 -10.80 -1.50 -24.93
CA GLU A 186 -10.34 -0.23 -25.52
C GLU A 186 -8.89 0.08 -25.11
N THR A 187 -8.54 -0.13 -23.83
CA THR A 187 -7.20 0.18 -23.31
C THR A 187 -6.09 -0.67 -23.93
N LEU A 188 -6.42 -1.89 -24.35
CA LEU A 188 -5.45 -2.89 -24.81
C LEU A 188 -5.57 -3.23 -26.30
N ARG A 189 -6.49 -2.59 -27.04
CA ARG A 189 -6.78 -2.90 -28.44
C ARG A 189 -5.53 -3.00 -29.32
N ASP A 190 -4.67 -1.98 -29.27
CA ASP A 190 -3.42 -1.91 -30.04
C ASP A 190 -2.43 -3.00 -29.64
N LEU A 191 -2.26 -3.26 -28.34
CA LEU A 191 -1.36 -4.30 -27.85
C LEU A 191 -1.88 -5.70 -28.16
N MET A 192 -3.19 -5.91 -28.07
CA MET A 192 -3.82 -7.22 -28.32
C MET A 192 -3.81 -7.56 -29.81
N GLY A 193 -3.96 -6.55 -30.66
CA GLY A 193 -3.87 -6.67 -32.11
C GLY A 193 -2.45 -6.59 -32.68
N ALA A 194 -1.41 -6.41 -31.85
CA ALA A 194 -0.05 -6.06 -32.31
C ALA A 194 0.56 -7.07 -33.31
N ASN A 195 0.17 -8.34 -33.21
CA ASN A 195 0.64 -9.42 -34.10
C ASN A 195 -0.36 -9.76 -35.22
N GLY A 196 -1.31 -8.88 -35.53
CA GLY A 196 -2.27 -9.06 -36.62
C GLY A 196 -3.37 -10.08 -36.34
N TRP A 197 -3.85 -10.15 -35.09
CA TRP A 197 -4.98 -11.02 -34.74
C TRP A 197 -6.28 -10.54 -35.40
N PRO A 198 -6.91 -11.32 -36.29
CA PRO A 198 -8.10 -10.88 -37.02
C PRO A 198 -9.34 -10.68 -36.14
N HIS A 199 -9.34 -11.19 -34.91
CA HIS A 199 -10.49 -11.19 -33.99
C HIS A 199 -10.36 -10.16 -32.87
N VAL A 200 -9.45 -9.20 -33.00
CA VAL A 200 -9.23 -8.17 -31.96
C VAL A 200 -10.48 -7.32 -31.72
N ASP A 201 -11.23 -7.00 -32.78
CA ASP A 201 -12.47 -6.21 -32.66
C ASP A 201 -13.53 -6.94 -31.84
N ASP A 202 -13.74 -8.22 -32.12
CA ASP A 202 -14.67 -9.09 -31.39
C ASP A 202 -14.26 -9.20 -29.91
N TRP A 203 -12.95 -9.37 -29.65
CA TRP A 203 -12.43 -9.40 -28.28
C TRP A 203 -12.59 -8.06 -27.55
N VAL A 204 -12.41 -6.92 -28.23
CA VAL A 204 -12.60 -5.59 -27.64
C VAL A 204 -14.05 -5.41 -27.18
N GLN A 205 -15.02 -5.89 -27.95
CA GLN A 205 -16.43 -5.86 -27.55
C GLN A 205 -16.73 -6.79 -26.37
N LEU A 206 -16.04 -7.93 -26.28
CA LEU A 206 -16.16 -8.85 -25.14
C LEU A 206 -15.51 -8.29 -23.86
N ALA A 207 -14.32 -7.70 -23.98
CA ALA A 207 -13.55 -7.12 -22.87
C ALA A 207 -14.01 -5.68 -22.52
N ASN A 208 -15.30 -5.37 -22.69
CA ASN A 208 -15.84 -4.01 -22.61
C ASN A 208 -16.27 -3.59 -21.19
N ASP A 209 -15.54 -4.03 -20.17
CA ASP A 209 -15.71 -3.59 -18.79
C ASP A 209 -14.32 -3.40 -18.13
N ILE A 210 -14.28 -2.91 -16.91
CA ILE A 210 -13.05 -2.57 -16.19
C ILE A 210 -12.31 -3.80 -15.68
N ALA A 211 -10.97 -3.75 -15.65
CA ALA A 211 -10.18 -4.85 -15.14
C ALA A 211 -10.42 -5.09 -13.64
N PRO A 212 -10.54 -6.35 -13.20
CA PRO A 212 -10.33 -6.74 -11.81
C PRO A 212 -8.91 -6.37 -11.33
N THR A 213 -8.70 -6.30 -10.02
CA THR A 213 -7.37 -6.03 -9.46
C THR A 213 -6.35 -7.08 -9.91
N LEU A 214 -5.27 -6.64 -10.54
CA LEU A 214 -4.09 -7.44 -10.85
C LEU A 214 -3.34 -7.77 -9.56
N VAL A 215 -2.98 -9.04 -9.36
CA VAL A 215 -2.28 -9.49 -8.14
C VAL A 215 -0.93 -10.07 -8.54
N GLY A 216 0.15 -9.39 -8.18
CA GLY A 216 1.51 -9.84 -8.49
C GLY A 216 1.91 -11.10 -7.72
N GLY A 217 1.28 -11.38 -6.58
CA GLY A 217 1.63 -12.51 -5.72
C GLY A 217 2.98 -12.31 -5.00
N SER A 218 3.44 -13.35 -4.31
CA SER A 218 4.69 -13.35 -3.54
C SER A 218 5.71 -14.32 -4.15
N LYS A 219 6.98 -14.25 -3.72
CA LYS A 219 7.99 -15.26 -4.08
C LYS A 219 7.64 -16.67 -3.58
N LYS A 220 6.88 -16.77 -2.48
CA LYS A 220 6.52 -18.03 -1.81
C LYS A 220 5.22 -18.65 -2.35
N HIS A 221 4.29 -17.82 -2.82
CA HIS A 221 2.97 -18.23 -3.29
C HIS A 221 2.50 -17.31 -4.43
N GLY A 222 1.99 -17.90 -5.52
CA GLY A 222 1.49 -17.20 -6.70
C GLY A 222 2.41 -17.36 -7.91
N GLY A 223 1.83 -17.81 -9.03
CA GLY A 223 2.45 -17.78 -10.36
C GLY A 223 2.19 -16.45 -11.05
N ALA A 224 2.52 -16.33 -12.33
CA ALA A 224 2.16 -15.15 -13.12
C ALA A 224 0.67 -15.21 -13.57
N ASP A 225 -0.25 -15.53 -12.65
CA ASP A 225 -1.69 -15.56 -12.89
C ASP A 225 -2.35 -14.25 -12.42
N LEU A 226 -3.51 -13.90 -12.96
CA LEU A 226 -4.12 -12.57 -12.74
C LEU A 226 -4.85 -12.45 -11.38
N GLY A 227 -4.57 -13.36 -10.44
CA GLY A 227 -5.01 -13.30 -9.06
C GLY A 227 -5.78 -14.52 -8.55
N PRO A 228 -6.46 -14.40 -7.40
CA PRO A 228 -7.17 -15.52 -6.76
C PRO A 228 -8.36 -15.98 -7.60
N THR A 229 -8.95 -17.13 -7.25
CA THR A 229 -10.06 -17.78 -7.99
C THR A 229 -11.20 -16.82 -8.36
N ARG A 230 -11.59 -15.92 -7.46
CA ARG A 230 -12.64 -14.91 -7.74
C ARG A 230 -12.20 -13.90 -8.80
N ALA A 231 -10.96 -13.41 -8.75
CA ALA A 231 -10.43 -12.49 -9.76
C ALA A 231 -10.34 -13.19 -11.12
N LYS A 232 -9.88 -14.44 -11.17
CA LYS A 232 -9.80 -15.25 -12.40
C LYS A 232 -11.16 -15.47 -13.05
N ARG A 233 -12.24 -15.58 -12.26
CA ARG A 233 -13.61 -15.65 -12.78
C ARG A 233 -14.02 -14.33 -13.45
N ALA A 234 -13.80 -13.20 -12.79
CA ALA A 234 -14.11 -11.90 -13.36
C ALA A 234 -13.32 -11.60 -14.64
N TRP A 235 -12.04 -12.00 -14.69
CA TRP A 235 -11.26 -11.94 -15.94
C TRP A 235 -11.81 -12.82 -17.05
N ARG A 236 -12.35 -14.00 -16.71
CA ARG A 236 -12.98 -14.89 -17.68
C ARG A 236 -14.24 -14.28 -18.29
N GLU A 237 -15.00 -13.53 -17.50
CA GLU A 237 -16.18 -12.78 -17.98
C GLU A 237 -15.78 -11.69 -18.99
N LEU A 238 -14.56 -11.15 -18.89
CA LEU A 238 -13.94 -10.23 -19.86
C LEU A 238 -13.28 -10.93 -21.06
N GLY A 239 -13.46 -12.24 -21.22
CA GLY A 239 -12.82 -12.98 -22.31
C GLY A 239 -11.30 -13.06 -22.19
N VAL A 240 -10.75 -13.10 -20.98
CA VAL A 240 -9.31 -13.21 -20.71
C VAL A 240 -8.98 -14.52 -19.97
N ASP A 241 -7.97 -15.24 -20.46
CA ASP A 241 -7.39 -16.36 -19.72
C ASP A 241 -6.46 -15.83 -18.62
N ALA A 242 -6.97 -15.85 -17.39
CA ALA A 242 -6.28 -15.37 -16.21
C ALA A 242 -5.37 -16.39 -15.52
N LEU A 243 -5.16 -17.58 -16.10
CA LEU A 243 -4.31 -18.63 -15.51
C LEU A 243 -2.82 -18.41 -15.74
N GLY A 244 -2.45 -17.39 -16.51
CA GLY A 244 -1.07 -17.01 -16.77
C GLY A 244 -0.97 -15.73 -17.60
N VAL A 245 0.27 -15.33 -17.90
CA VAL A 245 0.58 -14.28 -18.87
C VAL A 245 1.32 -14.85 -20.09
N ALA A 246 0.99 -14.35 -21.27
CA ALA A 246 1.63 -14.71 -22.53
C ALA A 246 2.96 -13.97 -22.73
N ASP A 247 3.85 -14.54 -23.56
CA ASP A 247 5.05 -13.87 -24.02
C ASP A 247 4.72 -12.82 -25.10
N GLU A 248 3.77 -13.13 -25.98
CA GLU A 248 3.41 -12.32 -27.14
C GLU A 248 1.89 -12.20 -27.30
N ALA A 249 1.45 -11.17 -28.04
CA ALA A 249 0.07 -11.00 -28.43
C ALA A 249 -0.38 -12.10 -29.43
N PRO A 250 -1.70 -12.40 -29.52
CA PRO A 250 -2.21 -13.35 -30.49
C PRO A 250 -1.79 -13.01 -31.94
N GLY A 251 -1.31 -14.01 -32.69
CA GLY A 251 -0.96 -13.87 -34.11
C GLY A 251 -2.11 -14.18 -35.07
N PRO A 252 -1.89 -14.14 -36.40
CA PRO A 252 -2.95 -14.24 -37.42
C PRO A 252 -3.71 -15.57 -37.43
N HIS A 253 -3.09 -16.64 -36.91
CA HIS A 253 -3.70 -17.97 -36.81
C HIS A 253 -4.23 -18.30 -35.41
N SER A 254 -4.25 -17.32 -34.50
CA SER A 254 -4.79 -17.52 -33.15
C SER A 254 -6.31 -17.65 -33.22
N PRO A 255 -6.91 -18.55 -32.44
CA PRO A 255 -8.35 -18.81 -32.49
C PRO A 255 -9.19 -17.59 -32.10
N HIS A 256 -10.45 -17.59 -32.51
CA HIS A 256 -11.47 -16.63 -32.08
C HIS A 256 -11.66 -16.67 -30.54
N PRO A 257 -11.94 -15.55 -29.86
CA PRO A 257 -12.13 -15.51 -28.41
C PRO A 257 -13.20 -16.47 -27.89
N ASP A 258 -14.25 -16.78 -28.66
CA ASP A 258 -15.28 -17.77 -28.28
C ASP A 258 -14.74 -19.21 -28.15
N VAL A 259 -13.64 -19.52 -28.84
CA VAL A 259 -12.98 -20.83 -28.77
C VAL A 259 -11.94 -20.86 -27.66
N LYS A 260 -11.13 -19.80 -27.57
CA LYS A 260 -10.06 -19.70 -26.58
C LYS A 260 -9.74 -18.23 -26.27
N PHE A 261 -9.90 -17.88 -25.00
CA PHE A 261 -9.54 -16.56 -24.52
C PHE A 261 -8.01 -16.32 -24.58
N PRO A 262 -7.57 -15.12 -25.02
CA PRO A 262 -6.17 -14.75 -24.96
C PRO A 262 -5.70 -14.55 -23.51
N LYS A 263 -4.42 -14.78 -23.27
CA LYS A 263 -3.73 -14.34 -22.05
C LYS A 263 -3.17 -12.94 -22.28
N LEU A 264 -3.11 -12.13 -21.23
CA LEU A 264 -2.45 -10.83 -21.30
C LEU A 264 -0.93 -10.99 -21.33
N THR A 265 -0.23 -10.06 -21.96
CA THR A 265 1.24 -9.94 -21.90
C THR A 265 1.66 -9.00 -20.77
N VAL A 266 2.95 -9.02 -20.39
CA VAL A 266 3.47 -8.08 -19.37
C VAL A 266 3.24 -6.61 -19.76
N PRO A 267 3.49 -6.16 -21.01
CA PRO A 267 3.14 -4.80 -21.44
C PRO A 267 1.67 -4.43 -21.24
N MET A 268 0.74 -5.35 -21.55
CA MET A 268 -0.70 -5.12 -21.34
C MET A 268 -1.03 -4.94 -19.85
N VAL A 269 -0.49 -5.81 -19.01
CA VAL A 269 -0.66 -5.72 -17.55
C VAL A 269 -0.04 -4.42 -17.01
N ALA A 270 1.13 -4.01 -17.52
CA ALA A 270 1.79 -2.75 -17.15
C ALA A 270 0.92 -1.54 -17.51
N ARG A 271 0.33 -1.54 -18.71
CA ARG A 271 -0.58 -0.46 -19.14
C ARG A 271 -1.85 -0.40 -18.28
N LEU A 272 -2.48 -1.54 -17.98
CA LEU A 272 -3.61 -1.60 -17.04
C LEU A 272 -3.26 -1.19 -15.62
N GLN A 273 -1.97 -1.20 -15.26
CA GLN A 273 -1.45 -0.74 -13.98
C GLN A 273 -1.10 0.77 -14.00
N GLY A 274 -1.17 1.41 -15.17
CA GLY A 274 -0.86 2.82 -15.37
C GLY A 274 0.62 3.12 -15.65
N PHE A 275 1.43 2.12 -16.01
CA PHE A 275 2.75 2.38 -16.59
C PHE A 275 2.55 2.91 -18.01
N ASP A 276 2.75 4.22 -18.16
CA ASP A 276 2.66 4.91 -19.44
C ASP A 276 3.93 4.64 -20.26
N GLU A 277 3.76 4.11 -21.47
CA GLU A 277 4.87 3.82 -22.39
C GLU A 277 5.65 5.08 -22.77
N GLN A 278 5.00 6.24 -22.79
CA GLN A 278 5.65 7.52 -23.04
C GLN A 278 6.63 7.90 -21.92
N TRP A 279 6.51 7.28 -20.74
CA TRP A 279 7.43 7.52 -19.64
C TRP A 279 8.69 6.64 -19.72
N GLY A 280 8.73 5.72 -20.68
CA GLY A 280 9.93 4.94 -21.02
C GLY A 280 10.39 3.98 -19.93
N TRP A 281 9.49 3.59 -19.01
CA TRP A 281 9.85 2.76 -17.85
C TRP A 281 9.97 1.28 -18.22
N ARG A 282 11.16 0.71 -18.06
CA ARG A 282 11.49 -0.67 -18.43
C ARG A 282 11.57 -1.56 -17.20
N LEU A 283 11.02 -2.77 -17.26
CA LEU A 283 11.06 -3.73 -16.15
C LEU A 283 12.17 -4.75 -16.36
N ALA A 284 13.02 -4.97 -15.36
CA ALA A 284 14.08 -5.96 -15.38
C ALA A 284 13.58 -7.38 -15.06
N GLY A 285 14.38 -8.38 -15.44
CA GLY A 285 14.08 -9.80 -15.24
C GLY A 285 13.21 -10.44 -16.31
N ARG A 286 12.92 -11.74 -16.14
CA ARG A 286 12.06 -12.52 -17.06
C ARG A 286 10.58 -12.24 -16.80
N LYS A 287 9.71 -12.71 -17.70
CA LYS A 287 8.24 -12.55 -17.68
C LYS A 287 7.60 -12.62 -16.29
N THR A 288 7.84 -13.69 -15.52
CA THR A 288 7.24 -13.85 -14.18
C THR A 288 7.74 -12.80 -13.17
N ALA A 289 9.02 -12.42 -13.24
CA ALA A 289 9.58 -11.37 -12.38
C ALA A 289 9.03 -9.99 -12.74
N GLN A 290 8.93 -9.68 -14.03
CA GLN A 290 8.33 -8.43 -14.50
C GLN A 290 6.84 -8.35 -14.14
N TYR A 291 6.08 -9.43 -14.33
CA TYR A 291 4.66 -9.48 -13.94
C TYR A 291 4.47 -9.21 -12.44
N ARG A 292 5.26 -9.84 -11.58
CA ARG A 292 5.23 -9.62 -10.13
C ARG A 292 5.48 -8.16 -9.77
N GLN A 293 6.48 -7.56 -10.39
CA GLN A 293 6.83 -6.15 -10.23
C GLN A 293 5.64 -5.24 -10.57
N VAL A 294 4.98 -5.46 -11.70
CA VAL A 294 3.78 -4.70 -12.09
C VAL A 294 2.62 -4.92 -11.11
N GLY A 295 2.29 -6.19 -10.83
CA GLY A 295 1.13 -6.53 -10.01
C GLY A 295 1.26 -6.07 -8.56
N ASN A 296 2.47 -5.82 -8.06
CA ASN A 296 2.72 -5.28 -6.72
C ASN A 296 2.94 -3.77 -6.68
N ALA A 297 3.13 -3.11 -7.84
CA ALA A 297 3.35 -1.67 -7.88
C ALA A 297 2.11 -0.88 -7.42
N PHE A 298 2.35 0.25 -6.74
CA PHE A 298 1.35 1.30 -6.60
C PHE A 298 1.17 1.99 -7.96
N PRO A 299 -0.07 2.21 -8.44
CA PRO A 299 -0.27 2.77 -9.78
C PRO A 299 0.37 4.16 -9.95
N PRO A 300 1.23 4.35 -10.96
CA PRO A 300 1.94 5.61 -11.16
C PRO A 300 1.05 6.85 -11.30
N PRO A 301 -0.11 6.81 -11.99
CA PRO A 301 -1.02 7.96 -12.07
C PRO A 301 -1.59 8.37 -10.70
N VAL A 302 -1.87 7.41 -9.83
CA VAL A 302 -2.37 7.68 -8.46
C VAL A 302 -1.25 8.28 -7.62
N ALA A 303 -0.04 7.69 -7.67
CA ALA A 303 1.14 8.22 -6.99
C ALA A 303 1.46 9.65 -7.43
N LYS A 304 1.35 9.94 -8.73
CA LYS A 304 1.51 11.30 -9.28
C LYS A 304 0.46 12.27 -8.77
N ALA A 305 -0.80 11.86 -8.70
CA ALA A 305 -1.89 12.71 -8.21
C ALA A 305 -1.70 13.07 -6.73
N VAL A 306 -1.39 12.08 -5.88
CA VAL A 306 -1.09 12.31 -4.46
C VAL A 306 0.19 13.13 -4.30
N GLY A 307 1.25 12.81 -5.05
CA GLY A 307 2.50 13.57 -5.04
C GLY A 307 2.30 15.04 -5.40
N ARG A 308 1.45 15.35 -6.38
CA ARG A 308 1.11 16.75 -6.73
C ARG A 308 0.35 17.46 -5.62
N ALA A 309 -0.55 16.77 -4.94
CA ALA A 309 -1.25 17.33 -3.79
C ALA A 309 -0.28 17.64 -2.64
N ILE A 310 0.67 16.74 -2.36
CA ILE A 310 1.73 16.96 -1.38
C ILE A 310 2.62 18.13 -1.83
N MET A 311 3.09 18.15 -3.08
CA MET A 311 3.96 19.24 -3.58
C MET A 311 3.30 20.61 -3.43
N ARG A 312 2.02 20.73 -3.81
CA ARG A 312 1.24 21.96 -3.62
C ARG A 312 1.18 22.37 -2.15
N ALA A 313 1.03 21.40 -1.25
CA ALA A 313 1.02 21.67 0.18
C ALA A 313 2.39 22.17 0.66
N LEU A 314 3.49 21.54 0.23
CA LEU A 314 4.86 21.95 0.57
C LEU A 314 5.25 23.33 0.00
N GLU A 315 4.62 23.74 -1.09
CA GLU A 315 4.79 25.06 -1.73
C GLU A 315 3.82 26.12 -1.18
N HIS A 316 2.94 25.76 -0.23
CA HIS A 316 1.83 26.60 0.26
C HIS A 316 0.98 27.17 -0.89
N ALA A 317 0.76 26.36 -1.92
CA ALA A 317 0.08 26.76 -3.15
C ALA A 317 -1.46 26.73 -2.99
N GLY A 318 -2.02 27.86 -2.56
CA GLY A 318 -3.47 28.05 -2.42
C GLY A 318 -3.82 28.88 -1.20
N GLN A 319 -5.10 28.91 -0.86
CA GLN A 319 -5.53 29.42 0.44
C GLN A 319 -5.44 28.30 1.47
N PRO A 320 -4.89 28.55 2.67
CA PRO A 320 -4.97 27.58 3.75
C PRO A 320 -6.45 27.37 4.10
N HIS A 321 -6.86 26.13 4.31
CA HIS A 321 -8.20 25.80 4.77
C HIS A 321 -8.18 25.37 6.23
N ASP A 322 -9.34 25.55 6.89
CA ASP A 322 -9.49 25.17 8.28
C ASP A 322 -9.27 23.66 8.43
N MET A 323 -8.46 23.31 9.43
CA MET A 323 -8.00 21.96 9.68
C MET A 323 -8.98 20.97 10.35
N PRO A 324 -10.29 21.23 10.60
CA PRO A 324 -11.20 20.22 11.13
C PRO A 324 -11.23 18.92 10.31
N GLU A 325 -11.06 18.94 8.99
CA GLU A 325 -11.07 17.69 8.21
C GLU A 325 -9.82 16.83 8.38
N LEU A 326 -8.67 17.39 8.78
CA LEU A 326 -7.41 16.65 8.99
C LEU A 326 -7.13 16.39 10.48
N ALA A 327 -7.57 17.28 11.37
CA ALA A 327 -7.40 17.17 12.82
C ALA A 327 -8.62 16.58 13.55
N SER A 328 -9.84 16.70 12.99
CA SER A 328 -11.08 16.21 13.63
C SER A 328 -11.74 15.00 12.95
N ALA A 329 -11.27 14.55 11.77
CA ALA A 329 -11.86 13.42 11.06
C ALA A 329 -11.47 12.02 11.58
N THR A 330 -10.60 11.92 12.59
CA THR A 330 -9.93 10.66 12.93
C THR A 330 -10.04 10.35 14.42
N MET A 331 -11.25 9.98 14.83
CA MET A 331 -11.50 9.14 16.00
C MET A 331 -12.20 7.88 15.56
N HIS A 332 -11.43 6.85 15.22
CA HIS A 332 -12.02 5.63 14.64
C HIS A 332 -12.33 4.56 15.67
N ASP A 333 -11.74 4.63 16.88
CA ASP A 333 -11.97 3.61 17.91
C ASP A 333 -12.22 4.18 19.31
N PRO A 334 -13.48 4.23 19.76
CA PRO A 334 -13.81 4.89 21.02
C PRO A 334 -13.33 4.11 22.25
N VAL A 335 -13.25 2.78 22.16
CA VAL A 335 -12.73 1.92 23.26
C VAL A 335 -11.23 2.08 23.41
N TYR A 336 -10.47 2.04 22.31
CA TYR A 336 -9.03 2.31 22.34
C TYR A 336 -8.72 3.64 23.01
N ARG A 337 -9.41 4.72 22.62
CA ARG A 337 -9.20 6.05 23.18
C ARG A 337 -9.45 6.08 24.69
N VAL A 338 -10.58 5.54 25.14
CA VAL A 338 -10.92 5.47 26.57
C VAL A 338 -9.84 4.74 27.37
N LEU A 339 -9.32 3.62 26.84
CA LEU A 339 -8.25 2.88 27.50
C LEU A 339 -6.89 3.60 27.41
N ARG A 340 -6.62 4.32 26.33
CA ARG A 340 -5.36 5.05 26.10
C ARG A 340 -5.23 6.30 26.96
N GLU A 341 -6.36 6.99 27.20
CA GLU A 341 -6.45 8.17 28.07
C GLU A 341 -6.56 7.81 29.55
N ALA A 342 -6.76 6.52 29.87
CA ALA A 342 -6.84 6.06 31.25
C ALA A 342 -5.45 5.98 31.90
N ASP A 343 -5.36 6.43 33.15
CA ASP A 343 -4.21 6.21 34.01
C ASP A 343 -4.49 4.99 34.91
N GLY A 344 -4.35 3.79 34.32
CA GLY A 344 -4.56 2.51 34.98
C GLY A 344 -5.80 1.72 34.51
N TYR A 345 -6.16 0.69 35.28
CA TYR A 345 -7.18 -0.29 34.92
C TYR A 345 -8.61 0.29 34.91
N LEU A 346 -9.37 -0.05 33.87
CA LEU A 346 -10.80 0.27 33.77
C LEU A 346 -11.67 -0.99 33.72
N THR A 347 -12.72 -1.02 34.54
CA THR A 347 -13.76 -2.06 34.46
C THR A 347 -14.65 -1.86 33.23
N PRO A 348 -15.34 -2.89 32.72
CA PRO A 348 -16.32 -2.75 31.63
C PRO A 348 -17.32 -1.63 31.84
N SER A 349 -17.87 -1.48 33.05
CA SER A 349 -18.82 -0.42 33.39
C SER A 349 -18.19 0.98 33.28
N ALA A 350 -16.94 1.13 33.75
CA ALA A 350 -16.20 2.38 33.64
C ALA A 350 -15.90 2.73 32.17
N ILE A 351 -15.55 1.74 31.34
CA ILE A 351 -15.35 1.95 29.90
C ILE A 351 -16.67 2.39 29.26
N LEU A 352 -17.75 1.63 29.44
CA LEU A 352 -19.06 1.90 28.84
C LEU A 352 -19.59 3.29 29.18
N SER A 353 -19.42 3.75 30.43
CA SER A 353 -19.87 5.09 30.85
C SER A 353 -19.09 6.26 30.22
N LYS A 354 -17.88 6.00 29.69
CA LYS A 354 -17.04 6.99 29.00
C LYS A 354 -17.22 6.99 27.48
N LEU A 355 -17.95 6.02 26.91
CA LEU A 355 -18.20 5.95 25.48
C LEU A 355 -19.32 6.91 25.08
N ALA A 356 -19.07 7.73 24.05
CA ALA A 356 -20.09 8.62 23.49
C ALA A 356 -21.18 7.87 22.69
N VAL A 357 -20.87 6.66 22.21
CA VAL A 357 -21.78 5.79 21.47
C VAL A 357 -22.13 4.58 22.34
N PRO A 358 -23.40 4.14 22.41
CA PRO A 358 -23.78 2.98 23.21
C PRO A 358 -23.08 1.71 22.72
N TYR A 359 -22.44 1.00 23.65
CA TYR A 359 -21.92 -0.36 23.46
C TYR A 359 -22.66 -1.29 24.41
N ASP A 360 -22.98 -2.50 23.96
CA ASP A 360 -23.32 -3.59 24.86
C ASP A 360 -22.05 -4.32 25.35
N ALA A 361 -22.20 -5.15 26.38
CA ALA A 361 -21.08 -5.88 26.98
C ALA A 361 -20.37 -6.80 25.97
N ILE A 362 -21.11 -7.43 25.06
CA ILE A 362 -20.58 -8.35 24.05
C ILE A 362 -19.77 -7.58 23.00
N GLN A 363 -20.24 -6.40 22.59
CA GLN A 363 -19.54 -5.50 21.68
C GLN A 363 -18.24 -5.01 22.30
N LEU A 364 -18.25 -4.63 23.58
CA LEU A 364 -17.05 -4.23 24.29
C LEU A 364 -16.03 -5.37 24.39
N GLU A 365 -16.47 -6.57 24.81
CA GLU A 365 -15.60 -7.75 24.91
C GLU A 365 -14.96 -8.09 23.56
N ARG A 366 -15.75 -8.12 22.49
CA ARG A 366 -15.25 -8.33 21.12
C ARG A 366 -14.25 -7.25 20.71
N ARG A 367 -14.47 -5.99 21.12
CA ARG A 367 -13.56 -4.89 20.81
C ARG A 367 -12.25 -5.03 21.57
N ILE A 368 -12.28 -5.36 22.86
CA ILE A 368 -11.08 -5.65 23.66
C ILE A 368 -10.28 -6.81 23.04
N ALA A 369 -10.96 -7.90 22.64
CA ALA A 369 -10.32 -9.03 21.97
C ALA A 369 -9.71 -8.67 20.59
N HIS A 370 -10.23 -7.65 19.91
CA HIS A 370 -9.59 -7.12 18.70
C HIS A 370 -8.38 -6.25 19.03
N LEU A 371 -8.48 -5.38 20.04
CA LEU A 371 -7.36 -4.54 20.50
C LEU A 371 -6.17 -5.39 20.94
N SER A 372 -6.42 -6.52 21.63
CA SER A 372 -5.35 -7.41 22.10
C SER A 372 -4.53 -8.07 20.98
N LYS A 373 -4.98 -8.00 19.72
CA LYS A 373 -4.18 -8.44 18.56
C LYS A 373 -3.07 -7.47 18.20
N ASP A 374 -3.26 -6.18 18.47
CA ASP A 374 -2.34 -5.11 18.08
C ASP A 374 -1.62 -4.50 19.30
N PHE A 375 -2.22 -4.61 20.49
CA PHE A 375 -1.71 -4.06 21.74
C PHE A 375 -1.61 -5.14 22.82
N VAL A 376 -0.72 -4.93 23.78
CA VAL A 376 -0.74 -5.63 25.07
C VAL A 376 -1.89 -5.04 25.88
N ILE A 377 -2.73 -5.91 26.43
CA ILE A 377 -3.81 -5.53 27.33
C ILE A 377 -3.60 -6.33 28.61
N ASP A 378 -3.26 -5.63 29.69
CA ASP A 378 -3.16 -6.22 31.01
C ASP A 378 -4.57 -6.36 31.59
N ILE A 379 -4.81 -7.48 32.27
CA ILE A 379 -6.10 -7.83 32.87
C ILE A 379 -5.89 -8.06 34.36
N GLU A 380 -6.59 -7.29 35.19
CA GLU A 380 -6.62 -7.46 36.64
C GLU A 380 -8.01 -7.94 37.08
N GLU A 381 -8.06 -9.03 37.85
CA GLU A 381 -9.31 -9.53 38.44
C GLU A 381 -9.69 -8.69 39.66
N THR A 382 -10.81 -7.98 39.55
CA THR A 382 -11.36 -7.15 40.65
C THR A 382 -12.62 -7.80 41.23
N LYS A 383 -13.09 -7.30 42.38
CA LYS A 383 -14.38 -7.72 42.96
C LYS A 383 -15.59 -7.50 42.03
N SER A 384 -15.45 -6.59 41.06
CA SER A 384 -16.46 -6.25 40.06
C SER A 384 -16.26 -6.95 38.70
N GLY A 385 -15.32 -7.91 38.62
CA GLY A 385 -14.92 -8.59 37.39
C GLY A 385 -13.59 -8.09 36.83
N PRO A 386 -13.23 -8.48 35.59
CA PRO A 386 -11.96 -8.10 34.99
C PRO A 386 -11.91 -6.59 34.74
N ALA A 387 -10.76 -5.99 35.00
CA ALA A 387 -10.42 -4.62 34.61
C ALA A 387 -9.27 -4.65 33.60
N PHE A 388 -9.26 -3.70 32.67
CA PHE A 388 -8.38 -3.71 31.50
C PHE A 388 -7.50 -2.46 31.49
N GLU A 389 -6.22 -2.63 31.19
CA GLU A 389 -5.29 -1.54 30.94
C GLU A 389 -4.63 -1.75 29.57
N LEU A 390 -4.61 -0.71 28.74
CA LEU A 390 -3.93 -0.74 27.44
C LEU A 390 -2.45 -0.39 27.62
N ARG A 391 -1.56 -1.26 27.17
CA ARG A 391 -0.12 -1.14 27.38
C ARG A 391 0.61 -0.96 26.05
N GLU A 392 1.66 -1.74 25.82
CA GLU A 392 2.56 -1.62 24.68
C GLU A 392 1.89 -1.93 23.34
N PHE A 393 2.30 -1.21 22.30
CA PHE A 393 1.95 -1.55 20.93
C PHE A 393 2.86 -2.68 20.43
N LYS A 394 2.27 -3.74 19.88
CA LYS A 394 3.00 -4.98 19.54
C LYS A 394 3.76 -4.90 18.21
N ALA A 395 3.53 -3.88 17.40
CA ALA A 395 4.07 -3.83 16.05
C ALA A 395 5.60 -3.71 16.05
N PHE A 396 6.21 -4.13 14.94
CA PHE A 396 7.62 -3.84 14.71
C PHE A 396 7.83 -2.34 14.50
N ILE A 397 8.62 -1.76 15.38
CA ILE A 397 9.02 -0.35 15.40
C ILE A 397 10.55 -0.17 15.29
N GLY A 398 11.29 -1.26 15.09
CA GLY A 398 12.76 -1.25 15.03
C GLY A 398 13.44 -1.67 16.33
N GLN A 399 12.69 -2.23 17.27
CA GLN A 399 13.19 -2.72 18.54
C GLN A 399 14.08 -3.97 18.37
N ASP A 400 15.18 -4.02 19.14
CA ASP A 400 16.09 -5.16 19.16
C ASP A 400 15.38 -6.46 19.60
N GLY A 401 15.84 -7.60 19.07
CA GLY A 401 15.30 -8.91 19.46
C GLY A 401 13.89 -9.21 18.95
N HIS A 402 13.30 -8.36 18.09
CA HIS A 402 12.02 -8.66 17.46
C HIS A 402 12.13 -9.85 16.49
N GLU A 403 11.11 -10.72 16.46
CA GLU A 403 11.07 -11.97 15.65
C GLU A 403 11.38 -11.75 14.16
N ARG A 404 11.10 -10.53 13.65
CA ARG A 404 11.42 -10.10 12.29
C ARG A 404 12.92 -10.22 11.97
N HIS A 405 13.81 -9.84 12.89
CA HIS A 405 15.25 -9.89 12.66
C HIS A 405 15.73 -11.32 12.44
N GLU A 406 15.27 -12.25 13.28
CA GLU A 406 15.60 -13.68 13.18
C GLU A 406 15.08 -14.27 11.85
N ALA A 407 13.85 -13.93 11.47
CA ALA A 407 13.26 -14.41 10.23
C ALA A 407 14.00 -13.96 8.97
N PHE A 408 14.54 -12.73 8.96
CA PHE A 408 15.36 -12.23 7.85
C PHE A 408 16.77 -12.85 7.85
N ALA A 409 17.39 -13.02 9.02
CA ALA A 409 18.69 -13.71 9.14
C ALA A 409 18.63 -15.15 8.60
N HIS A 410 17.57 -15.90 8.94
CA HIS A 410 17.36 -17.26 8.44
C HIS A 410 17.14 -17.32 6.91
N ARG A 411 16.55 -16.28 6.29
CA ARG A 411 16.36 -16.21 4.82
C ARG A 411 17.68 -15.95 4.09
N MET A 412 18.50 -15.05 4.61
CA MET A 412 19.82 -14.76 4.05
C MET A 412 20.75 -15.99 4.13
N GLY A 413 20.65 -16.78 5.21
CA GLY A 413 21.37 -18.05 5.36
C GLY A 413 20.97 -19.12 4.35
N ARG A 414 19.69 -19.19 3.95
CA ARG A 414 19.21 -20.14 2.93
C ARG A 414 19.53 -19.72 1.49
N SER A 415 19.57 -18.41 1.20
CA SER A 415 19.90 -17.88 -0.13
C SER A 415 21.38 -18.08 -0.53
N ARG A 416 22.27 -18.33 0.44
CA ARG A 416 23.69 -18.62 0.18
C ARG A 416 23.99 -20.10 -0.13
N ILE A 417 23.00 -20.99 -0.03
CA ILE A 417 23.15 -22.45 -0.22
C ILE A 417 22.39 -22.93 -1.47
N SER A 418 22.01 -22.04 -2.40
CA SER A 418 21.37 -22.43 -3.67
C SER A 418 22.17 -21.99 -4.89
#